data_AF-A0A378W0T6-F1
#
_entry.id   AF-A0A378W0T6-F1
#
_cell.length_a   1.000
_cell.length_b   1.000
_cell.length_c   1.000
_cell.angle_alpha   90.00
_cell.angle_beta   90.00
_cell.angle_gamma   90.00
#
_symmetry.space_group_name_H-M   'P 1'
#
loop_
_entity.id
_entity.type
_entity.pdbx_description
1 polymer ?
#
loop_
_entity_poly.entity_id
_entity_poly.type
_entity_poly.pdbx_seq_one_letter_code
_entity_poly.pdbx_strand_id
1 'polypeptide(L)'
;MLALSKLPDKREALIGLNNIIAKLSAAGSTEPLAEALAQRSIIYEQFGKRGKMIADLETALKLTPDNAQIMNNLGYSLLSDSKRLDEGFALLQTAYQINPDDTAVNDSIGWAYYLKGDAESALPYLRYSFENDPEPEVAAHLGEVLWALGERDQAVDVWTQAAHLTGDKKYGGRRSNATESPCPSLPENPGNNAGPSFQTA
;
A
#
# COMPACT_ATOMS: atom_id res chain seq x y z
N MET A 1 -0.32 21.34 -11.97
CA MET A 1 1.07 21.36 -11.46
C MET A 1 1.70 20.02 -11.84
N LEU A 2 2.90 19.98 -12.41
CA LEU A 2 3.56 18.71 -12.77
C LEU A 2 3.96 17.98 -11.47
N ALA A 3 3.47 16.76 -11.26
CA ALA A 3 3.86 15.95 -10.10
C ALA A 3 5.33 15.51 -10.25
N LEU A 4 6.24 16.21 -9.58
CA LEU A 4 7.69 15.95 -9.69
C LEU A 4 8.05 14.53 -9.24
N SER A 5 7.24 13.93 -8.37
CA SER A 5 7.36 12.52 -7.98
C SER A 5 7.25 11.52 -9.14
N LYS A 6 6.67 11.95 -10.27
CA LYS A 6 6.49 11.13 -11.49
C LYS A 6 7.62 11.29 -12.52
N LEU A 7 8.65 12.10 -12.23
CA LEU A 7 9.79 12.24 -13.14
C LEU A 7 10.59 10.92 -13.23
N PRO A 8 11.11 10.57 -14.41
CA PRO A 8 11.90 9.36 -14.58
C PRO A 8 13.22 9.41 -13.79
N ASP A 9 13.83 10.59 -13.68
CA ASP A 9 15.00 10.81 -12.82
C ASP A 9 14.57 11.23 -11.40
N LYS A 10 14.64 10.27 -10.49
CA LYS A 10 14.29 10.44 -9.08
C LYS A 10 15.23 11.40 -8.33
N ARG A 11 16.48 11.54 -8.79
CA ARG A 11 17.45 12.47 -8.18
C ARG A 11 17.09 13.90 -8.56
N GLU A 12 16.76 14.11 -9.83
CA GLU A 12 16.28 15.42 -10.30
C GLU A 12 14.97 15.81 -9.60
N ALA A 13 14.02 14.88 -9.49
CA ALA A 13 12.79 15.07 -8.73
C ALA A 13 13.06 15.51 -7.29
N LEU A 14 13.98 14.83 -6.60
CA LEU A 14 14.34 15.16 -5.22
C LEU A 14 14.96 16.58 -5.10
N ILE A 15 15.83 16.96 -6.04
CA ILE A 15 16.43 18.30 -6.07
C ILE A 15 15.35 19.36 -6.29
N GLY A 16 14.46 19.15 -7.27
CA GLY A 16 13.34 20.04 -7.56
C GLY A 16 12.43 20.23 -6.35
N LEU A 17 12.04 19.13 -5.70
CA LEU A 17 11.19 19.16 -4.51
C LEU A 17 11.86 19.86 -3.33
N ASN A 18 13.16 19.66 -3.09
CA ASN A 18 13.89 20.39 -2.05
C ASN A 18 13.84 21.90 -2.26
N ASN A 19 14.00 22.36 -3.50
CA ASN A 19 13.96 23.78 -3.84
C ASN A 19 12.55 24.36 -3.68
N ILE A 20 11.51 23.62 -4.08
CA ILE A 20 10.10 24.04 -3.92
C ILE A 20 9.74 24.12 -2.44
N ILE A 21 10.07 23.09 -1.65
CA ILE A 21 9.80 23.05 -0.21
C ILE A 21 10.47 24.23 0.50
N ALA A 22 11.73 24.54 0.17
CA ALA A 22 12.42 25.69 0.75
C ALA A 22 11.70 27.03 0.45
N LYS A 23 11.24 27.21 -0.80
CA LYS A 23 10.49 28.42 -1.20
C LYS A 23 9.13 28.51 -0.52
N LEU A 24 8.37 27.42 -0.50
CA LEU A 24 7.03 27.37 0.10
C LEU A 24 7.08 27.55 1.62
N SER A 25 8.10 26.96 2.27
CA SER A 25 8.36 27.17 3.69
C SER A 25 8.70 28.62 3.99
N ALA A 26 9.52 29.29 3.18
CA ALA A 26 9.81 30.71 3.34
C ALA A 26 8.60 31.61 3.07
N ALA A 27 7.69 31.19 2.18
CA ALA A 27 6.47 31.91 1.86
C ALA A 27 5.32 31.69 2.86
N GLY A 28 5.45 30.74 3.80
CA GLY A 28 4.38 30.38 4.73
C GLY A 28 3.17 29.71 4.06
N SER A 29 3.34 29.10 2.89
CA SER A 29 2.26 28.47 2.13
C SER A 29 1.98 27.05 2.63
N THR A 30 1.06 26.90 3.57
CA THR A 30 0.76 25.64 4.28
C THR A 30 0.35 24.48 3.37
N GLU A 31 -0.75 24.59 2.61
CA GLU A 31 -1.24 23.46 1.80
C GLU A 31 -0.26 23.05 0.68
N PRO A 32 0.29 23.98 -0.14
CA PRO A 32 1.25 23.58 -1.17
C PRO A 32 2.53 22.99 -0.57
N LEU A 33 2.94 23.45 0.62
CA LEU A 33 4.09 22.88 1.32
C LEU A 33 3.81 21.44 1.75
N ALA A 34 2.62 21.18 2.31
CA ALA A 34 2.19 19.84 2.68
C ALA A 34 2.16 18.90 1.46
N GLU A 35 1.62 19.37 0.33
CA GLU A 35 1.60 18.61 -0.92
C GLU A 35 3.02 18.32 -1.43
N ALA A 36 3.93 19.30 -1.41
CA ALA A 36 5.31 19.11 -1.84
C ALA A 36 6.08 18.13 -0.93
N LEU A 37 5.83 18.17 0.38
CA LEU A 37 6.35 17.20 1.35
C LEU A 37 5.82 15.80 1.06
N ALA A 38 4.51 15.66 0.83
CA ALA A 38 3.90 14.39 0.45
C ALA A 38 4.52 13.83 -0.85
N GLN A 39 4.74 14.66 -1.87
CA GLN A 39 5.42 14.23 -3.10
C GLN A 39 6.88 13.81 -2.85
N ARG A 40 7.61 14.49 -1.96
CA ARG A 40 8.99 14.11 -1.61
C ARG A 40 9.05 12.83 -0.80
N SER A 41 8.04 12.55 0.02
CA SER A 41 7.95 11.29 0.77
C SER A 41 7.95 10.08 -0.17
N ILE A 42 7.20 10.15 -1.28
CA ILE A 42 7.15 9.11 -2.33
C ILE A 42 8.54 8.90 -2.94
N ILE A 43 9.30 9.98 -3.18
CA ILE A 43 10.67 9.86 -3.68
C ILE A 43 11.61 9.25 -2.63
N TYR A 44 11.45 9.59 -1.35
CA TYR A 44 12.23 8.99 -0.28
C TYR A 44 11.94 7.50 -0.09
N GLU A 45 10.69 7.07 -0.22
CA GLU A 45 10.29 5.67 -0.23
C GLU A 45 11.04 4.89 -1.31
N GLN A 46 11.03 5.42 -2.55
CA GLN A 46 11.73 4.79 -3.68
C GLN A 46 13.26 4.74 -3.52
N PHE A 47 13.83 5.54 -2.63
CA PHE A 47 15.24 5.48 -2.22
C PHE A 47 15.49 4.62 -0.97
N GLY A 48 14.47 3.98 -0.41
CA GLY A 48 14.55 3.22 0.84
C GLY A 48 14.79 4.10 2.07
N LYS A 49 14.56 5.42 1.98
CA LYS A 49 14.81 6.39 3.05
C LYS A 49 13.58 6.56 3.94
N ARG A 50 13.12 5.45 4.53
CA ARG A 50 11.89 5.36 5.33
C ARG A 50 11.77 6.43 6.41
N GLY A 51 12.83 6.68 7.19
CA GLY A 51 12.80 7.72 8.22
C GLY A 51 12.55 9.14 7.68
N LYS A 52 13.04 9.47 6.48
CA LYS A 52 12.79 10.78 5.86
C LYS A 52 11.39 10.88 5.26
N MET A 53 10.91 9.78 4.66
CA MET A 53 9.54 9.69 4.17
C MET A 53 8.53 9.94 5.30
N ILE A 54 8.68 9.24 6.44
CA ILE A 54 7.81 9.42 7.60
C ILE A 54 7.89 10.86 8.14
N ALA A 55 9.10 11.43 8.27
CA ALA A 55 9.27 12.80 8.75
C ALA A 55 8.59 13.84 7.83
N ASP A 56 8.63 13.65 6.51
CA ASP A 56 7.92 14.50 5.55
C ASP A 56 6.40 14.37 5.72
N LEU A 57 5.88 13.15 5.85
CA LEU A 57 4.45 12.89 6.03
C LEU A 57 3.91 13.42 7.37
N GLU A 58 4.66 13.26 8.47
CA GLU A 58 4.31 13.83 9.77
C GLU A 58 4.28 15.37 9.72
N THR A 59 5.19 15.98 8.98
CA THR A 59 5.19 17.44 8.78
C THR A 59 4.02 17.86 7.91
N ALA A 60 3.75 17.14 6.82
CA ALA A 60 2.61 17.41 5.94
C ALA A 60 1.28 17.30 6.70
N LEU A 61 1.11 16.28 7.55
CA LEU A 61 -0.11 16.10 8.37
C LEU A 61 -0.29 17.25 9.36
N LYS A 62 0.77 17.76 9.98
CA LYS A 62 0.68 18.93 10.88
C LYS A 62 0.22 20.19 10.15
N LEU A 63 0.57 20.32 8.88
CA LEU A 63 0.18 21.45 8.04
C LEU A 63 -1.27 21.32 7.56
N THR A 64 -1.72 20.11 7.25
CA THR A 64 -3.08 19.82 6.75
C THR A 64 -3.69 18.63 7.50
N PRO A 65 -4.20 18.85 8.72
CA PRO A 65 -4.61 17.79 9.65
C PRO A 65 -5.90 17.07 9.26
N ASP A 66 -6.58 17.50 8.19
CA ASP A 66 -7.82 16.94 7.63
C ASP A 66 -7.60 16.32 6.24
N ASN A 67 -6.36 16.24 5.77
CA ASN A 67 -6.06 15.67 4.46
C ASN A 67 -6.01 14.14 4.52
N ALA A 68 -7.08 13.50 4.03
CA ALA A 68 -7.23 12.04 4.02
C ALA A 68 -6.08 11.32 3.29
N GLN A 69 -5.56 11.88 2.19
CA GLN A 69 -4.47 11.25 1.44
C GLN A 69 -3.16 11.24 2.24
N ILE A 70 -2.86 12.32 2.95
CA ILE A 70 -1.65 12.40 3.79
C ILE A 70 -1.81 11.46 5.00
N MET A 71 -2.99 11.40 5.61
CA MET A 71 -3.30 10.41 6.65
C MET A 71 -3.12 8.99 6.12
N ASN A 72 -3.60 8.71 4.91
CA ASN A 72 -3.46 7.41 4.28
C ASN A 72 -1.99 7.02 4.10
N ASN A 73 -1.21 7.90 3.47
CA ASN A 73 0.20 7.65 3.19
C ASN A 73 1.01 7.48 4.49
N LEU A 74 0.77 8.33 5.49
CA LEU A 74 1.42 8.19 6.79
C LEU A 74 0.99 6.88 7.45
N GLY A 75 -0.32 6.66 7.57
CA GLY A 75 -0.90 5.49 8.22
C GLY A 75 -0.39 4.17 7.63
N TYR A 76 -0.49 4.00 6.31
CA TYR A 76 0.03 2.85 5.59
C TYR A 76 1.53 2.66 5.83
N SER A 77 2.30 3.76 5.78
CA SER A 77 3.73 3.68 6.01
C SER A 77 4.06 3.19 7.42
N LEU A 78 3.24 3.46 8.44
CA LEU A 78 3.49 3.04 9.82
C LEU A 78 3.18 1.56 10.08
N LEU A 79 2.38 0.90 9.24
CA LEU A 79 1.91 -0.47 9.46
C LEU A 79 3.05 -1.50 9.56
N SER A 80 4.19 -1.26 8.90
CA SER A 80 5.36 -2.15 8.98
C SER A 80 6.21 -1.97 10.25
N ASP A 81 5.89 -0.99 11.10
CA ASP A 81 6.49 -0.85 12.43
C ASP A 81 5.49 -1.30 13.50
N SER A 82 5.75 -2.48 14.10
CA SER A 82 4.89 -3.04 15.15
C SER A 82 4.66 -2.11 16.33
N LYS A 83 5.59 -1.18 16.63
CA LYS A 83 5.42 -0.19 17.70
C LYS A 83 4.49 0.96 17.34
N ARG A 84 4.26 1.17 16.04
CA ARG A 84 3.41 2.24 15.50
C ARG A 84 2.19 1.72 14.74
N LEU A 85 1.93 0.41 14.78
CA LEU A 85 0.80 -0.22 14.09
C LEU A 85 -0.54 0.41 14.50
N ASP A 86 -0.75 0.63 15.80
CA ASP A 86 -1.99 1.24 16.31
C ASP A 86 -2.14 2.71 15.90
N GLU A 87 -1.03 3.45 15.83
CA GLU A 87 -1.02 4.83 15.32
C GLU A 87 -1.38 4.85 13.84
N GLY A 88 -0.77 3.96 13.05
CA GLY A 88 -1.07 3.82 11.62
C GLY A 88 -2.52 3.46 11.37
N PHE A 89 -3.05 2.49 12.11
CA PHE A 89 -4.45 2.09 12.03
C PHE A 89 -5.41 3.25 12.34
N ALA A 90 -5.16 4.04 13.39
CA ALA A 90 -6.00 5.19 13.74
C ALA A 90 -6.03 6.28 12.65
N LEU A 91 -4.88 6.54 12.00
CA LEU A 91 -4.80 7.45 10.85
C LEU A 91 -5.63 6.93 9.67
N LEU A 92 -5.54 5.64 9.38
CA LEU A 92 -6.28 5.00 8.28
C LEU A 92 -7.79 4.97 8.54
N GLN A 93 -8.21 4.74 9.78
CA GLN A 93 -9.62 4.85 10.15
C GLN A 93 -10.17 6.27 9.90
N THR A 94 -9.38 7.29 10.25
CA THR A 94 -9.76 8.69 10.01
C THR A 94 -9.77 9.02 8.52
N ALA A 95 -8.77 8.56 7.75
CA ALA A 95 -8.73 8.71 6.31
C ALA A 95 -9.97 8.09 5.63
N TYR A 96 -10.35 6.88 6.05
CA TYR A 96 -11.53 6.18 5.56
C TYR A 96 -12.83 6.92 5.90
N GLN A 97 -12.95 7.51 7.10
CA GLN A 97 -14.11 8.31 7.46
C GLN A 97 -14.27 9.56 6.58
N ILE A 98 -13.17 10.15 6.13
CA ILE A 98 -13.18 11.34 5.28
C ILE A 98 -13.47 10.97 3.82
N ASN A 99 -12.88 9.89 3.32
CA ASN A 99 -13.00 9.47 1.93
C ASN A 99 -13.19 7.95 1.80
N PRO A 100 -14.40 7.43 2.07
CA PRO A 100 -14.66 5.99 2.11
C PRO A 100 -14.67 5.32 0.72
N ASP A 101 -14.80 6.11 -0.34
CA ASP A 101 -14.88 5.60 -1.71
C ASP A 101 -13.50 5.48 -2.39
N ASP A 102 -12.43 5.97 -1.73
CA ASP A 102 -11.06 5.94 -2.23
C ASP A 102 -10.47 4.53 -2.14
N THR A 103 -10.07 3.98 -3.29
CA THR A 103 -9.55 2.61 -3.38
C THR A 103 -8.24 2.44 -2.60
N ALA A 104 -7.33 3.41 -2.64
CA ALA A 104 -6.07 3.34 -1.90
C ALA A 104 -6.28 3.40 -0.38
N VAL A 105 -7.29 4.14 0.07
CA VAL A 105 -7.70 4.16 1.49
C VAL A 105 -8.30 2.83 1.92
N ASN A 106 -9.16 2.25 1.08
CA ASN A 106 -9.73 0.91 1.32
C ASN A 106 -8.65 -0.17 1.37
N ASP A 107 -7.69 -0.16 0.45
CA ASP A 107 -6.54 -1.08 0.49
C ASP A 107 -5.78 -0.96 1.81
N SER A 108 -5.41 0.26 2.17
CA SER A 108 -4.61 0.53 3.37
C SER A 108 -5.31 0.13 4.66
N ILE A 109 -6.60 0.49 4.85
CA ILE A 109 -7.34 0.13 6.07
C ILE A 109 -7.61 -1.38 6.13
N GLY A 110 -7.91 -2.02 5.00
CA GLY A 110 -8.08 -3.47 4.91
C GLY A 110 -6.81 -4.21 5.32
N TRP A 111 -5.66 -3.79 4.78
CA TRP A 111 -4.37 -4.34 5.16
C TRP A 111 -4.05 -4.13 6.65
N ALA A 112 -4.40 -2.98 7.19
CA ALA A 112 -4.21 -2.70 8.62
C ALA A 112 -5.06 -3.60 9.53
N TYR A 113 -6.32 -3.90 9.17
CA TYR A 113 -7.13 -4.89 9.89
C TYR A 113 -6.47 -6.27 9.89
N TYR A 114 -5.99 -6.73 8.73
CA TYR A 114 -5.31 -8.02 8.62
C TYR A 114 -4.05 -8.09 9.48
N LEU A 115 -3.20 -7.05 9.47
CA LEU A 115 -2.01 -6.98 10.31
C LEU A 115 -2.32 -6.96 11.81
N LYS A 116 -3.52 -6.51 12.19
CA LYS A 116 -4.02 -6.58 13.58
C LYS A 116 -4.64 -7.95 13.91
N GLY A 117 -4.59 -8.91 12.99
CA GLY A 117 -5.10 -10.26 13.16
C GLY A 117 -6.59 -10.42 12.84
N ASP A 118 -7.22 -9.41 12.24
CA ASP A 118 -8.64 -9.40 11.89
C ASP A 118 -8.83 -9.53 10.37
N ALA A 119 -8.62 -10.74 9.87
CA ALA A 119 -8.76 -11.05 8.44
C ALA A 119 -10.23 -10.93 7.97
N GLU A 120 -11.19 -11.19 8.84
CA GLU A 120 -12.62 -11.09 8.50
C GLU A 120 -13.02 -9.64 8.22
N SER A 121 -12.61 -8.70 9.09
CA SER A 121 -12.86 -7.27 8.88
C SER A 121 -12.06 -6.70 7.71
N ALA A 122 -10.89 -7.25 7.38
CA ALA A 122 -10.06 -6.79 6.27
C ALA A 122 -10.71 -7.04 4.89
N LEU A 123 -11.38 -8.19 4.74
CA LEU A 123 -11.87 -8.68 3.47
C LEU A 123 -12.75 -7.69 2.66
N PRO A 124 -13.81 -7.07 3.23
CA PRO A 124 -14.67 -6.18 2.45
C PRO A 124 -13.93 -4.96 1.88
N TYR A 125 -12.96 -4.39 2.61
CA TYR A 125 -12.19 -3.24 2.15
C TYR A 125 -11.27 -3.60 0.98
N LEU A 126 -10.52 -4.71 1.11
CA LEU A 126 -9.62 -5.17 0.06
C LEU A 126 -10.37 -5.61 -1.21
N ARG A 127 -11.54 -6.23 -1.05
CA ARG A 127 -12.43 -6.53 -2.19
C ARG A 127 -12.89 -5.25 -2.89
N TYR A 128 -13.39 -4.27 -2.13
CA TYR A 128 -13.80 -2.99 -2.71
C TYR A 128 -12.66 -2.34 -3.48
N SER A 129 -11.45 -2.29 -2.92
CA SER A 129 -10.30 -1.72 -3.61
C SER A 129 -9.99 -2.48 -4.90
N PHE A 130 -9.90 -3.81 -4.85
CA PHE A 130 -9.53 -4.62 -6.01
C PHE A 130 -10.57 -4.57 -7.13
N GLU A 131 -11.86 -4.55 -6.79
CA GLU A 131 -12.95 -4.51 -7.77
C GLU A 131 -13.04 -3.17 -8.50
N ASN A 132 -12.68 -2.06 -7.84
CA ASN A 132 -12.78 -0.71 -8.40
C ASN A 132 -11.47 -0.21 -9.03
N ASP A 133 -10.31 -0.62 -8.51
CA ASP A 133 -8.99 -0.27 -9.06
C ASP A 133 -7.99 -1.43 -8.85
N PRO A 134 -8.01 -2.45 -9.73
CA PRO A 134 -7.17 -3.62 -9.58
C PRO A 134 -5.69 -3.28 -9.83
N GLU A 135 -4.89 -3.30 -8.77
CA GLU A 135 -3.43 -3.19 -8.84
C GLU A 135 -2.75 -4.43 -8.23
N PRO A 136 -1.51 -4.76 -8.66
CA PRO A 136 -0.81 -5.95 -8.16
C PRO A 136 -0.60 -5.98 -6.64
N GLU A 137 -0.41 -4.82 -6.00
CA GLU A 137 -0.26 -4.70 -4.55
C GLU A 137 -1.57 -5.01 -3.81
N VAL A 138 -2.68 -4.40 -4.24
CA VAL A 138 -4.02 -4.67 -3.71
C VAL A 138 -4.38 -6.16 -3.84
N ALA A 139 -4.05 -6.76 -4.98
CA ALA A 139 -4.25 -8.19 -5.21
C ALA A 139 -3.39 -9.07 -4.29
N ALA A 140 -2.17 -8.65 -3.99
CA ALA A 140 -1.31 -9.35 -3.03
C ALA A 140 -1.98 -9.35 -1.64
N HIS A 141 -2.40 -8.19 -1.15
CA HIS A 141 -3.11 -8.05 0.13
C HIS A 141 -4.41 -8.87 0.17
N LEU A 142 -5.27 -8.74 -0.85
CA LEU A 142 -6.53 -9.47 -0.92
C LEU A 142 -6.31 -10.99 -0.94
N GLY A 143 -5.36 -11.47 -1.73
CA GLY A 143 -5.04 -12.90 -1.77
C GLY A 143 -4.48 -13.42 -0.44
N GLU A 144 -3.67 -12.64 0.28
CA GLU A 144 -3.21 -13.01 1.62
C GLU A 144 -4.36 -13.14 2.62
N VAL A 145 -5.29 -12.19 2.61
CA VAL A 145 -6.48 -12.25 3.47
C VAL A 145 -7.36 -13.45 3.14
N LEU A 146 -7.64 -13.69 1.85
CA LEU A 146 -8.39 -14.85 1.40
C LEU A 146 -7.72 -16.17 1.83
N TRP A 147 -6.40 -16.23 1.70
CA TRP A 147 -5.63 -17.41 2.10
C TRP A 147 -5.73 -17.67 3.60
N ALA A 148 -5.61 -16.62 4.42
CA ALA A 148 -5.73 -16.71 5.88
C ALA A 148 -7.13 -17.15 6.33
N LEU A 149 -8.17 -16.77 5.57
CA LEU A 149 -9.56 -17.19 5.79
C LEU A 149 -9.87 -18.61 5.28
N GLY A 150 -8.92 -19.26 4.60
CA GLY A 150 -9.11 -20.60 4.01
C GLY A 150 -9.73 -20.60 2.61
N GLU A 151 -10.05 -19.43 2.05
CA GLU A 151 -10.59 -19.21 0.71
C GLU A 151 -9.49 -19.31 -0.36
N ARG A 152 -8.75 -20.42 -0.37
CA ARG A 152 -7.50 -20.57 -1.12
C ARG A 152 -7.67 -20.51 -2.64
N ASP A 153 -8.77 -21.05 -3.16
CA ASP A 153 -9.05 -21.00 -4.60
C ASP A 153 -9.23 -19.54 -5.06
N GLN A 154 -9.99 -18.75 -4.29
CA GLN A 154 -10.16 -17.32 -4.57
C GLN A 154 -8.84 -16.54 -4.45
N ALA A 155 -7.98 -16.89 -3.49
CA ALA A 155 -6.66 -16.27 -3.35
C ALA A 155 -5.80 -16.51 -4.61
N VAL A 156 -5.76 -17.74 -5.11
CA VAL A 156 -5.04 -18.10 -6.34
C VAL A 156 -5.63 -17.37 -7.56
N ASP A 157 -6.94 -17.25 -7.66
CA ASP A 157 -7.59 -16.52 -8.74
C ASP A 157 -7.19 -15.03 -8.74
N VAL A 158 -7.20 -14.38 -7.58
CA VAL A 158 -6.80 -12.97 -7.42
C VAL A 158 -5.33 -12.78 -7.80
N TRP A 159 -4.42 -13.62 -7.31
CA TRP A 159 -3.00 -13.52 -7.67
C TRP A 159 -2.74 -13.81 -9.16
N THR A 160 -3.50 -14.73 -9.75
CA THR A 160 -3.41 -15.04 -11.19
C THR A 160 -3.85 -13.85 -12.04
N GLN A 161 -4.95 -13.19 -11.67
CA GLN A 161 -5.37 -11.94 -12.30
C GLN A 161 -4.28 -10.86 -12.19
N ALA A 162 -3.68 -10.70 -11.00
CA ALA A 162 -2.58 -9.75 -10.79
C ALA A 162 -1.36 -10.02 -11.68
N ALA A 163 -0.98 -11.30 -11.84
CA ALA A 163 0.11 -11.68 -12.72
C ALA A 163 -0.14 -11.25 -14.18
N HIS A 164 -1.38 -11.39 -14.67
CA HIS A 164 -1.76 -10.90 -15.99
C HIS A 164 -1.70 -9.36 -16.11
N LEU A 165 -2.10 -8.61 -15.08
CA LEU A 165 -1.96 -7.15 -15.06
C LEU A 165 -0.50 -6.70 -15.25
N THR A 166 0.45 -7.42 -14.64
CA THR A 166 1.88 -7.12 -14.79
C THR A 166 2.47 -7.58 -16.12
N GLY A 167 1.97 -8.69 -16.67
CA GLY A 167 2.35 -9.23 -17.98
C GLY A 167 1.95 -8.28 -19.11
N ASP A 168 0.72 -7.75 -19.07
CA ASP A 168 0.22 -6.81 -20.06
C ASP A 168 0.98 -5.46 -20.03
N LYS A 169 1.41 -4.99 -18.84
CA LYS A 169 2.26 -3.79 -18.71
C LYS A 169 3.65 -3.98 -19.37
N LYS A 170 4.16 -5.22 -19.53
CA LYS A 170 5.44 -5.53 -20.21
C LYS A 170 5.30 -5.86 -21.71
N TYR A 171 4.13 -6.28 -22.17
CA TYR A 171 3.89 -6.75 -23.55
C TYR A 171 2.91 -5.87 -24.34
N GLY A 172 2.97 -4.54 -24.17
CA GLY A 172 2.38 -3.54 -25.09
C GLY A 172 2.99 -3.53 -26.50
N GLY A 173 3.45 -4.68 -27.00
CA GLY A 173 4.19 -4.82 -28.24
C GLY A 173 4.37 -6.27 -28.69
N ARG A 174 3.29 -7.05 -28.74
CA ARG A 174 2.97 -8.09 -29.76
C ARG A 174 2.02 -9.12 -29.16
N ARG A 175 0.81 -9.19 -29.73
CA ARG A 175 -0.01 -10.40 -29.64
C ARG A 175 0.68 -11.51 -30.43
N SER A 176 0.95 -12.64 -29.81
CA SER A 176 1.01 -13.92 -30.50
C SER A 176 0.60 -15.04 -29.57
N ASN A 177 -0.32 -15.87 -30.08
CA ASN A 177 -0.89 -17.05 -29.46
C ASN A 177 0.15 -18.03 -28.88
N ALA A 178 -0.31 -18.76 -27.86
CA ALA A 178 -0.10 -20.19 -27.58
C ALA A 178 0.66 -20.55 -26.27
N THR A 179 -0.03 -21.43 -25.53
CA THR A 179 0.45 -22.52 -24.66
C THR A 179 1.13 -22.19 -23.33
N GLU A 180 0.40 -22.57 -22.26
CA GLU A 180 0.81 -23.01 -20.92
C GLU A 180 2.30 -22.84 -20.55
N SER A 181 2.55 -21.99 -19.56
CA SER A 181 3.77 -22.03 -18.76
C SER A 181 3.37 -22.29 -17.30
N PRO A 182 4.06 -23.18 -16.56
CA PRO A 182 3.64 -23.57 -15.23
C PRO A 182 3.88 -22.45 -14.22
N CYS A 183 2.96 -22.32 -13.27
CA CYS A 183 3.04 -21.36 -12.16
C CYS A 183 4.37 -21.51 -11.39
N PRO A 184 4.99 -20.40 -10.94
CA PRO A 184 6.12 -20.48 -10.03
C PRO A 184 5.66 -21.02 -8.67
N SER A 185 6.43 -21.96 -8.11
CA SER A 185 6.18 -22.57 -6.81
C SER A 185 6.29 -21.55 -5.67
N LEU A 186 5.22 -21.46 -4.86
CA LEU A 186 5.15 -20.65 -3.62
C LEU A 186 6.19 -21.13 -2.58
N PRO A 187 6.69 -20.24 -1.70
CA PRO A 187 7.61 -20.61 -0.63
C PRO A 187 6.92 -21.51 0.41
N GLU A 188 7.64 -22.55 0.87
CA GLU A 188 7.19 -23.46 1.93
C GLU A 188 7.05 -22.72 3.27
N ASN A 189 5.90 -22.87 3.94
CA ASN A 189 5.63 -22.29 5.25
C ASN A 189 6.14 -23.23 6.37
N PRO A 190 7.07 -22.82 7.26
CA PRO A 190 7.65 -23.66 8.29
C PRO A 190 6.82 -23.73 9.60
N GLY A 191 5.49 -23.63 9.50
CA GLY A 191 4.63 -23.39 10.67
C GLY A 191 3.42 -24.31 10.76
N ASN A 192 3.59 -25.64 10.73
CA ASN A 192 2.52 -26.54 11.14
C ASN A 192 3.06 -27.75 11.91
N ASN A 193 3.22 -27.59 13.22
CA ASN A 193 3.51 -28.70 14.12
C ASN A 193 2.65 -28.57 15.39
N ALA A 194 1.39 -28.98 15.28
CA ALA A 194 0.52 -29.27 16.42
C ALA A 194 -0.62 -30.20 15.97
N GLY A 195 -0.34 -31.49 15.87
CA GLY A 195 -1.39 -32.52 15.85
C GLY A 195 -1.82 -32.85 17.29
N PRO A 196 -3.12 -33.14 17.54
CA PRO A 196 -3.58 -33.48 18.88
C PRO A 196 -3.16 -34.91 19.25
N SER A 197 -2.62 -35.08 20.45
CA SER A 197 -2.24 -36.39 21.00
C SER A 197 -3.48 -37.11 21.53
N PHE A 198 -3.93 -38.16 20.83
CA PHE A 198 -4.86 -39.13 21.40
C PHE A 198 -4.09 -40.15 22.25
N GLN A 199 -4.31 -40.15 23.56
CA GLN A 199 -3.96 -41.27 24.44
C GLN A 199 -5.21 -42.13 24.62
N THR A 200 -5.12 -43.40 24.24
CA THR A 200 -6.06 -44.45 24.69
C THR A 200 -5.29 -45.39 25.60
N ALA A 201 -5.96 -45.79 26.69
CA ALA A 201 -5.50 -46.76 27.67
C ALA A 201 -5.58 -48.20 27.13
#